data_AF-A0A355ILG3-F1
#
_entry.id   AF-A0A355ILG3-F1
#
_cell.length_a   1.000
_cell.length_b   1.000
_cell.length_c   1.000
_cell.angle_alpha   90.00
_cell.angle_beta   90.00
_cell.angle_gamma   90.00
#
_symmetry.space_group_name_H-M   'P 1'
#
loop_
_entity.id
_entity.type
_entity.pdbx_description
1 polymer ?
#
loop_
_entity_poly.entity_id
_entity_poly.type
_entity_poly.pdbx_seq_one_letter_code
_entity_poly.pdbx_strand_id
1 'polypeptide(L)' 'RLKCRFKNEGGKPQLCHTLNGSALALPRIVAALLENNQTPEGIRIPKALVPYTGFEWIN' A
#
# COMPACT_ATOMS: atom_id res chain seq x y z
N ARG A 1 13.49 23.06 -0.16
CA ARG A 1 13.13 21.97 0.79
C ARG A 1 12.11 22.49 1.79
N LEU A 2 11.16 21.66 2.23
CA LEU A 2 10.16 22.01 3.25
C LEU A 2 10.89 22.22 4.59
N LYS A 3 10.90 23.44 5.14
CA LYS A 3 11.52 23.74 6.46
C LYS A 3 10.58 23.31 7.60
N CYS A 4 10.10 22.07 7.58
CA CYS A 4 9.16 21.54 8.58
C CYS A 4 9.84 21.50 9.96
N ARG A 5 9.14 22.01 10.99
CA ARG A 5 9.67 22.16 12.35
C ARG A 5 8.66 21.70 13.39
N PHE A 6 9.17 21.26 14.54
CA PHE A 6 8.38 21.00 15.75
C PHE A 6 9.02 21.72 16.95
N LYS A 7 8.29 21.88 18.06
CA LYS A 7 8.85 22.38 19.33
C LYS A 7 9.30 21.19 20.16
N ASN A 8 10.55 21.23 20.64
CA ASN A 8 11.02 20.25 21.62
C ASN A 8 10.47 20.55 23.02
N GLU A 9 10.78 19.70 24.01
CA GLU A 9 10.34 19.86 25.40
C GLU A 9 10.70 21.22 26.01
N GLY A 10 11.83 21.80 25.58
CA GLY A 10 12.28 23.14 25.97
C GLY A 10 11.63 24.29 25.18
N GLY A 11 10.61 24.02 24.36
CA GLY A 11 9.90 25.02 23.55
C GLY A 11 10.68 25.54 22.34
N LYS A 12 11.91 25.05 22.07
CA LYS A 12 12.75 25.51 20.96
C LYS A 12 12.31 24.86 19.64
N PRO A 13 12.19 25.64 18.55
CA PRO A 13 11.84 25.09 17.24
C PRO A 13 13.03 24.35 16.61
N GLN A 14 12.82 23.09 16.22
CA GLN A 14 13.81 22.22 15.60
C GLN A 14 13.28 21.61 14.30
N LEU A 15 14.18 21.27 13.36
CA LEU A 15 13.81 20.65 12.08
C LEU A 15 13.36 19.20 12.28
N CYS A 16 12.31 18.79 11.58
CA CYS A 16 11.82 17.41 11.62
C CYS A 16 12.73 16.46 10.83
N HIS A 17 12.98 15.27 11.37
CA HIS A 17 13.45 14.14 10.58
C HIS A 17 12.27 13.54 9.81
N THR A 18 12.49 13.17 8.55
CA THR A 18 11.45 12.58 7.70
C THR A 18 11.91 11.24 7.18
N LEU A 19 11.02 10.25 7.26
CA LEU A 19 11.15 8.94 6.62
C LEU A 19 10.03 8.82 5.59
N ASN A 20 10.28 8.05 4.53
CA ASN A 20 9.25 7.70 3.56
C ASN A 20 9.38 6.22 3.18
N GLY A 21 8.25 5.61 2.81
CA GLY A 21 8.17 4.25 2.32
C GLY A 21 6.88 4.08 1.53
N SER A 22 6.95 3.40 0.39
CA SER A 22 5.77 3.10 -0.42
C SER A 22 4.96 1.99 0.23
N ALA A 23 3.66 2.22 0.44
CA ALA A 23 2.76 1.19 0.96
C ALA A 23 2.36 0.19 -0.12
N LEU A 24 1.84 0.68 -1.26
CA LEU A 24 1.37 -0.15 -2.36
C LEU A 24 1.70 0.48 -3.71
N ALA A 25 2.44 -0.25 -4.55
CA ALA A 25 2.77 0.18 -5.91
C ALA A 25 1.86 -0.55 -6.92
N LEU A 26 0.81 0.13 -7.37
CA LEU A 26 -0.31 -0.44 -8.13
C LEU A 26 0.10 -1.41 -9.27
N PRO A 27 0.97 -1.04 -10.24
CA PRO A 27 1.22 -1.91 -11.39
C PRO A 27 1.90 -3.23 -11.01
N ARG A 28 2.86 -3.21 -10.07
CA ARG A 28 3.58 -4.42 -9.65
C ARG A 28 2.72 -5.33 -8.77
N ILE A 29 1.89 -4.71 -7.93
CA ILE A 29 1.00 -5.45 -7.04
C ILE A 29 -0.09 -6.15 -7.83
N VAL A 30 -0.65 -5.52 -8.86
CA VAL A 30 -1.65 -6.16 -9.72
C VAL A 30 -1.07 -7.41 -10.40
N ALA A 31 0.11 -7.30 -11.01
CA ALA A 31 0.77 -8.47 -11.62
C ALA A 31 0.99 -9.60 -10.61
N ALA A 32 1.55 -9.29 -9.44
CA ALA A 32 1.78 -10.29 -8.40
C ALA A 32 0.48 -10.92 -7.89
N LEU A 33 -0.60 -10.15 -7.76
CA LEU A 33 -1.91 -10.69 -7.36
C LEU A 33 -2.47 -11.65 -8.41
N LEU A 34 -2.37 -11.32 -9.69
CA LEU A 34 -2.87 -12.20 -10.76
C LEU A 34 -2.05 -13.48 -10.87
N GLU A 35 -0.72 -13.36 -10.91
CA GLU A 35 0.19 -14.50 -11.07
C GLU A 35 0.11 -15.48 -9.89
N ASN A 36 0.08 -14.98 -8.65
CA ASN A 36 0.10 -15.86 -7.47
C ASN A 36 -1.27 -16.47 -7.13
N ASN A 37 -2.35 -15.99 -7.73
CA ASN A 37 -3.69 -16.53 -7.48
C ASN A 37 -4.29 -17.22 -8.72
N GLN A 38 -3.48 -17.48 -9.74
CA GLN A 38 -3.90 -18.25 -10.90
C GLN A 38 -4.10 -19.73 -10.53
N THR A 39 -5.20 -20.30 -11.00
CA THR A 39 -5.59 -21.70 -10.82
C THR A 39 -6.06 -22.28 -12.17
N PRO A 40 -6.21 -23.61 -12.31
CA PRO A 40 -6.74 -24.20 -13.54
C PRO A 40 -8.13 -23.68 -13.94
N GLU A 41 -8.93 -23.19 -12.99
CA GLU A 41 -10.30 -22.73 -13.19
C GLU A 41 -10.42 -21.21 -13.45
N GLY A 42 -9.36 -20.44 -13.20
CA GLY A 42 -9.36 -18.97 -13.27
C GLY A 42 -8.45 -18.34 -12.21
N ILE A 43 -8.58 -17.03 -11.98
CA ILE A 43 -7.80 -16.33 -10.94
C ILE A 43 -8.69 -16.09 -9.73
N ARG A 44 -8.27 -16.59 -8.57
CA ARG A 44 -9.00 -16.44 -7.31
C ARG A 44 -8.66 -15.11 -6.64
N ILE A 45 -9.67 -14.30 -6.32
CA ILE A 45 -9.42 -13.04 -5.60
C ILE A 45 -9.10 -13.33 -4.12
N PRO A 46 -8.04 -12.73 -3.55
CA PRO A 46 -7.77 -12.83 -2.12
C PRO A 46 -8.97 -12.38 -1.29
N LYS A 47 -9.30 -13.12 -0.23
CA LYS A 47 -10.47 -12.85 0.62
C LYS A 47 -10.56 -11.41 1.12
N ALA A 48 -9.41 -10.78 1.39
CA ALA A 48 -9.33 -9.39 1.84
C ALA A 48 -9.78 -8.38 0.77
N LEU A 49 -9.72 -8.74 -0.51
CA LEU A 49 -10.08 -7.88 -1.64
C LEU A 49 -11.53 -8.07 -2.11
N VAL A 50 -12.17 -9.20 -1.78
CA VAL A 50 -13.56 -9.51 -2.17
C VAL A 50 -14.57 -8.42 -1.79
N PRO A 51 -14.51 -7.80 -0.58
CA PRO A 51 -15.42 -6.70 -0.23
C PRO A 51 -15.30 -5.46 -1.14
N TYR A 52 -14.15 -5.30 -1.81
CA TYR A 52 -13.86 -4.16 -2.68
C TYR A 52 -14.14 -4.47 -4.15
N THR A 53 -13.92 -5.73 -4.58
CA THR A 53 -14.14 -6.16 -5.97
C THR A 53 -15.57 -6.61 -6.22
N GLY A 54 -16.26 -7.16 -5.21
CA GLY A 54 -17.62 -7.70 -5.34
C GLY A 54 -17.68 -9.08 -6.01
N PHE A 55 -16.54 -9.72 -6.27
CA PHE A 55 -16.46 -11.05 -6.87
C PHE A 55 -15.29 -11.85 -6.30
N GLU A 56 -15.40 -13.18 -6.36
CA GLU A 56 -14.38 -14.13 -5.89
C GLU A 56 -13.46 -14.65 -7.00
N TRP A 57 -13.88 -14.54 -8.27
CA TRP A 57 -13.20 -15.14 -9.42
C TRP A 57 -13.08 -14.16 -10.58
N ILE A 58 -11.93 -14.20 -11.25
CA ILE A 58 -11.74 -13.68 -12.61
C ILE A 58 -11.65 -14.91 -13.51
N ASN A 59 -12.57 -15.01 -14.49
CA ASN A 59 -12.63 -16.10 -15.47
C ASN A 59 -12.00 -15.67 -16.79
#